data_AF-A0A520I5D1-F1
#
_entry.id   AF-A0A520I5D1-F1
#
_cell.length_a   1.000
_cell.length_b   1.000
_cell.length_c   1.000
_cell.angle_alpha   90.00
_cell.angle_beta   90.00
_cell.angle_gamma   90.00
#
_symmetry.space_group_name_H-M   'P 1'
#
loop_
_entity.id
_entity.type
_entity.pdbx_description
1 polymer ?
#
loop_
_entity_poly.entity_id
_entity_poly.type
_entity_poly.pdbx_seq_one_letter_code
_entity_poly.pdbx_strand_id
1 'polypeptide(L)'
;MRNFRLFLSAAMLALPVSLIPAPVLAAPAETSAFASLSKRYVDGLARLNPSSATSLGDHRFDTQITDMSAAGRAKREAFSKAMLADLQRIDRKALSREEQVDAALLDNALRYDIWDTETLGGWAWDPQVYNDIAGSSLYSLAARDFAPWPQ
;
A
#
# COMPACT_ATOMS: atom_id res chain seq x y z
N MET A 1 -12.24 89.41 1.70
CA MET A 1 -12.70 88.16 1.07
C MET A 1 -12.12 87.01 1.87
N ARG A 2 -12.99 86.23 2.54
CA ARG A 2 -12.63 85.30 3.63
C ARG A 2 -12.74 83.87 3.09
N ASN A 3 -11.61 83.20 2.87
CA ASN A 3 -11.59 81.86 2.27
C ASN A 3 -11.46 80.80 3.36
N PHE A 4 -12.52 79.99 3.48
CA PHE A 4 -12.67 78.88 4.41
C PHE A 4 -11.98 77.62 3.81
N ARG A 5 -11.14 76.93 4.58
CA ARG A 5 -10.59 75.62 4.18
C ARG A 5 -11.06 74.55 5.17
N LEU A 6 -11.90 73.63 4.68
CA LEU A 6 -12.38 72.44 5.37
C LEU A 6 -11.26 71.39 5.43
N PHE A 7 -10.96 70.87 6.62
CA PHE A 7 -10.17 69.66 6.80
C PHE A 7 -11.13 68.47 6.95
N LEU A 8 -11.16 67.57 5.96
CA LEU A 8 -11.79 66.25 6.08
C LEU A 8 -10.80 65.32 6.81
N SER A 9 -11.13 64.89 8.02
CA SER A 9 -10.43 63.79 8.69
C SER A 9 -11.10 62.47 8.29
N ALA A 10 -10.36 61.61 7.60
CA ALA A 10 -10.79 60.23 7.34
C ALA A 10 -10.41 59.35 8.53
N ALA A 11 -11.41 58.89 9.29
CA ALA A 11 -11.23 57.91 10.34
C ALA A 11 -11.04 56.51 9.71
N MET A 12 -9.84 55.98 9.84
CA MET A 12 -9.48 54.64 9.34
C MET A 12 -9.92 53.61 10.40
N LEU A 13 -11.02 52.90 10.15
CA LEU A 13 -11.46 51.79 10.99
C LEU A 13 -10.49 50.60 10.82
N ALA A 14 -9.68 50.34 11.84
CA ALA A 14 -8.84 49.14 11.90
C ALA A 14 -9.70 47.94 12.31
N LEU A 15 -9.98 47.03 11.36
CA LEU A 15 -10.58 45.72 11.64
C LEU A 15 -9.53 44.81 12.32
N PRO A 16 -9.89 44.08 13.39
CA PRO A 16 -8.97 43.14 14.03
C PRO A 16 -8.71 41.96 13.08
N VAL A 17 -7.44 41.74 12.74
CA VAL A 17 -6.99 40.54 12.03
C VAL A 17 -7.10 39.38 13.00
N SER A 18 -8.11 38.52 12.82
CA SER A 18 -8.19 37.25 13.52
C SER A 18 -7.01 36.37 13.10
N LEU A 19 -6.15 35.99 14.06
CA LEU A 19 -5.13 34.98 13.84
C LEU A 19 -5.82 33.65 13.51
N ILE A 20 -5.70 33.20 12.26
CA ILE A 20 -5.97 31.81 11.91
C ILE A 20 -4.81 31.00 12.50
N PRO A 21 -5.05 30.08 13.44
CA PRO A 21 -3.97 29.23 13.95
C PRO A 21 -3.42 28.41 12.78
N ALA A 22 -2.12 28.51 12.55
CA ALA A 22 -1.44 27.71 11.55
C ALA A 22 -1.66 26.21 11.84
N PRO A 23 -1.88 25.36 10.81
CA PRO A 23 -1.96 23.93 11.01
C PRO A 23 -0.65 23.48 11.65
N VAL A 24 -0.74 22.98 12.89
CA VAL A 24 0.37 22.28 13.52
C VAL A 24 0.57 21.01 12.70
N LEU A 25 1.65 20.96 11.92
CA LEU A 25 2.12 19.71 11.34
C LEU A 25 2.35 18.74 12.50
N ALA A 26 1.53 17.69 12.55
CA ALA A 26 1.71 16.60 13.48
C ALA A 26 3.14 16.07 13.31
N ALA A 27 3.87 15.92 14.42
CA ALA A 27 5.15 15.23 14.40
C ALA A 27 4.97 13.85 13.74
N PRO A 28 5.97 13.36 12.98
CA PRO A 28 5.87 12.03 12.36
C PRO A 28 5.57 11.02 13.47
N ALA A 29 4.41 10.37 13.39
CA ALA A 29 4.04 9.32 14.32
C ALA A 29 5.13 8.24 14.27
N GLU A 30 5.56 7.74 15.43
CA GLU A 30 6.41 6.56 15.47
C GLU A 30 5.74 5.45 14.64
N THR A 31 6.51 4.86 13.72
CA THR A 31 5.98 3.81 12.85
C THR A 31 5.59 2.62 13.73
N SER A 32 4.31 2.26 13.73
CA SER A 32 3.83 1.14 14.52
C SER A 32 4.49 -0.18 14.06
N ALA A 33 4.50 -1.17 14.96
CA ALA A 33 4.96 -2.52 14.61
C ALA A 33 4.14 -3.09 13.43
N PHE A 34 2.84 -2.78 13.38
CA PHE A 34 1.98 -3.20 12.28
C PHE A 34 2.32 -2.49 10.97
N ALA A 35 2.51 -1.18 10.96
CA ALA A 35 2.92 -0.44 9.77
C ALA A 35 4.24 -0.97 9.19
N SER A 36 5.21 -1.30 10.06
CA SER A 36 6.47 -1.92 9.66
C SER A 36 6.26 -3.32 9.06
N LEU A 37 5.40 -4.15 9.65
CA LEU A 37 5.05 -5.47 9.15
C LEU A 37 4.34 -5.37 7.79
N SER A 38 3.34 -4.51 7.66
CA SER A 38 2.58 -4.28 6.43
C SER A 38 3.47 -3.83 5.29
N LYS A 39 4.44 -2.95 5.56
CA LYS A 39 5.44 -2.57 4.55
C LYS A 39 6.25 -3.77 4.08
N ARG A 40 6.76 -4.61 5.00
CA ARG A 40 7.50 -5.84 4.64
C ARG A 40 6.63 -6.81 3.86
N TYR A 41 5.35 -6.93 4.23
CA TYR A 41 4.39 -7.78 3.53
C TYR A 41 4.20 -7.34 2.08
N VAL A 42 3.86 -6.06 1.84
CA VAL A 42 3.66 -5.51 0.49
C VAL A 42 4.93 -5.61 -0.35
N ASP A 43 6.09 -5.26 0.21
CA ASP A 43 7.38 -5.39 -0.50
C ASP A 43 7.71 -6.85 -0.85
N GLY A 44 7.36 -7.79 0.03
CA GLY A 44 7.58 -9.22 -0.20
C GLY A 44 6.62 -9.79 -1.23
N LEU A 45 5.35 -9.41 -1.17
CA LEU A 45 4.33 -9.80 -2.14
C LEU A 45 4.72 -9.35 -3.55
N ALA A 46 5.17 -8.10 -3.71
CA ALA A 46 5.61 -7.58 -5.01
C ALA A 46 6.76 -8.39 -5.62
N ARG A 47 7.74 -8.81 -4.79
CA ARG A 47 8.86 -9.65 -5.24
C ARG A 47 8.44 -11.08 -5.60
N LEU A 48 7.50 -11.64 -4.85
CA LEU A 48 7.11 -13.05 -5.00
C LEU A 48 5.97 -13.25 -6.02
N ASN A 49 5.29 -12.17 -6.37
CA ASN A 49 4.21 -12.13 -7.36
C ASN A 49 4.32 -10.86 -8.24
N PRO A 50 5.26 -10.84 -9.21
CA PRO A 50 5.50 -9.68 -10.06
C PRO A 50 4.28 -9.19 -10.84
N SER A 51 3.44 -10.08 -11.38
CA SER A 51 2.25 -9.66 -12.15
C SER A 51 1.21 -8.94 -11.30
N SER A 52 1.01 -9.37 -10.06
CA SER A 52 0.20 -8.61 -9.10
C SER A 52 0.84 -7.27 -8.73
N ALA A 53 2.18 -7.20 -8.63
CA ALA A 53 2.88 -5.94 -8.40
C ALA A 53 2.58 -4.92 -9.51
N THR A 54 2.76 -5.31 -10.77
CA THR A 54 2.41 -4.49 -11.94
C THR A 54 0.95 -4.06 -11.91
N SER A 55 0.03 -4.98 -11.58
CA SER A 55 -1.40 -4.68 -11.52
C SER A 55 -1.75 -3.63 -10.46
N LEU A 56 -1.00 -3.61 -9.36
CA LEU A 56 -1.09 -2.63 -8.28
C LEU A 56 -0.28 -1.34 -8.55
N GLY A 57 0.39 -1.24 -9.71
CA GLY A 57 1.18 -0.08 -10.13
C GLY A 57 2.63 -0.09 -9.62
N ASP A 58 3.11 -1.20 -9.05
CA ASP A 58 4.51 -1.40 -8.70
C ASP A 58 5.27 -2.06 -9.87
N HIS A 59 5.92 -1.23 -10.67
CA HIS A 59 6.62 -1.63 -11.89
C HIS A 59 8.07 -2.11 -11.67
N ARG A 60 8.53 -2.24 -10.41
CA ARG A 60 9.92 -2.64 -10.09
C ARG A 60 10.29 -4.04 -10.61
N PHE A 61 9.29 -4.88 -10.92
CA PHE A 61 9.47 -6.29 -11.27
C PHE A 61 8.87 -6.67 -12.63
N ASP A 62 8.55 -5.71 -13.49
CA ASP A 62 7.86 -5.94 -14.79
C ASP A 62 8.60 -6.91 -15.74
N THR A 63 9.91 -7.11 -15.54
CA THR A 63 10.73 -8.03 -16.33
C THR A 63 10.76 -9.45 -15.77
N GLN A 64 9.99 -9.74 -14.71
CA GLN A 64 10.00 -11.01 -13.99
C GLN A 64 8.62 -11.68 -14.06
N ILE A 65 8.63 -13.00 -13.89
CA ILE A 65 7.41 -13.82 -13.76
C ILE A 65 7.47 -14.61 -12.47
N THR A 66 6.30 -14.89 -11.90
CA THR A 66 6.15 -15.72 -10.71
C THR A 66 6.79 -17.10 -10.93
N ASP A 67 7.78 -17.45 -10.09
CA ASP A 67 8.44 -18.76 -10.12
C ASP A 67 7.48 -19.85 -9.65
N MET A 68 6.86 -20.60 -10.57
CA MET A 68 5.92 -21.68 -10.23
C MET A 68 6.58 -23.03 -9.93
N SER A 69 7.92 -23.10 -9.90
CA SER A 69 8.62 -24.31 -9.47
C SER A 69 8.31 -24.69 -8.02
N ALA A 70 8.65 -25.91 -7.62
CA ALA A 70 8.53 -26.34 -6.23
C ALA A 70 9.29 -25.41 -5.27
N ALA A 71 10.47 -24.94 -5.67
CA ALA A 71 11.26 -24.00 -4.87
C ALA A 71 10.59 -22.63 -4.75
N GLY A 72 10.01 -22.11 -5.85
CA GLY A 72 9.25 -20.87 -5.83
C GLY A 72 8.01 -20.94 -4.94
N ARG A 73 7.27 -22.06 -4.99
CA ARG A 73 6.12 -22.30 -4.12
C ARG A 73 6.52 -22.36 -2.65
N ALA A 74 7.58 -23.11 -2.33
CA ALA A 74 8.11 -23.20 -0.96
C ALA A 74 8.55 -21.83 -0.42
N LYS A 75 9.13 -20.95 -1.26
CA LYS A 75 9.49 -19.58 -0.86
C LYS A 75 8.27 -18.74 -0.48
N ARG A 76 7.19 -18.82 -1.27
CA ARG A 76 5.93 -18.11 -0.98
C ARG A 76 5.27 -18.60 0.30
N GLU A 77 5.18 -19.92 0.46
CA GLU A 77 4.62 -20.53 1.66
C GLU A 77 5.42 -20.13 2.92
N ALA A 78 6.75 -20.21 2.86
CA ALA A 78 7.63 -19.80 3.95
C ALA A 78 7.48 -18.32 4.29
N PHE A 79 7.33 -17.46 3.27
CA PHE A 79 7.06 -16.04 3.47
C PHE A 79 5.72 -15.81 4.19
N SER A 80 4.63 -16.44 3.74
CA SER A 80 3.32 -16.28 4.38
C SER A 80 3.32 -16.78 5.83
N LYS A 81 3.96 -17.93 6.10
CA LYS A 81 4.15 -18.44 7.47
C LYS A 81 4.94 -17.48 8.36
N ALA A 82 6.03 -16.91 7.84
CA ALA A 82 6.85 -15.96 8.59
C ALA A 82 6.08 -14.67 8.92
N MET A 83 5.37 -14.10 7.94
CA MET A 83 4.54 -12.92 8.15
C MET A 83 3.40 -13.18 9.14
N LEU A 84 2.77 -14.37 9.08
CA LEU A 84 1.70 -14.73 10.01
C LEU A 84 2.24 -14.87 11.44
N ALA A 85 3.39 -15.50 11.61
CA ALA A 85 4.05 -15.59 12.91
C ALA A 85 4.42 -14.22 13.48
N ASP A 86 4.94 -13.31 12.64
CA ASP A 86 5.26 -11.93 13.04
C ASP A 86 3.99 -11.15 13.42
N LEU A 87 2.92 -11.30 12.65
CA LEU A 87 1.62 -10.69 12.92
C LEU A 87 1.02 -11.14 14.25
N GLN A 88 1.16 -12.42 14.59
CA GLN A 88 0.65 -13.00 15.83
C GLN A 88 1.38 -12.51 17.09
N ARG A 89 2.59 -11.95 16.94
CA ARG A 89 3.33 -11.33 18.06
C ARG A 89 2.85 -9.91 18.38
N ILE A 90 2.07 -9.29 17.50
CA ILE A 90 1.54 -7.94 17.71
C ILE A 90 0.31 -8.02 18.61
N ASP A 91 0.34 -7.34 19.76
CA ASP A 91 -0.84 -7.20 20.62
C ASP A 91 -1.92 -6.39 19.89
N ARG A 92 -3.02 -7.05 19.53
CA ARG A 92 -4.14 -6.45 18.80
C ARG A 92 -4.81 -5.32 19.58
N LYS A 93 -4.73 -5.32 20.91
CA LYS A 93 -5.31 -4.27 21.76
C LYS A 93 -4.48 -2.99 21.76
N ALA A 94 -3.20 -3.08 21.41
CA ALA A 94 -2.29 -1.94 21.28
C ALA A 94 -2.37 -1.25 19.91
N LEU A 95 -3.11 -1.83 18.96
CA LEU A 95 -3.31 -1.29 17.61
C LEU A 95 -4.44 -0.26 17.56
N SER A 96 -4.32 0.71 16.65
CA SER A 96 -5.43 1.61 16.32
C SER A 96 -6.63 0.82 15.79
N ARG A 97 -7.82 1.45 15.77
CA ARG A 97 -9.02 0.76 15.27
C ARG A 97 -8.89 0.35 13.79
N GLU A 98 -8.25 1.18 12.98
CA GLU A 98 -8.00 0.92 11.56
C GLU A 98 -7.00 -0.24 11.41
N GLU A 99 -5.89 -0.19 12.15
CA GLU A 99 -4.87 -1.24 12.13
C GLU A 99 -5.41 -2.59 12.63
N GLN A 100 -6.38 -2.61 13.56
CA GLN A 100 -7.04 -3.85 13.97
C GLN A 100 -7.77 -4.53 12.80
N VAL A 101 -8.43 -3.74 11.94
CA VAL A 101 -9.14 -4.24 10.77
C VAL A 101 -8.13 -4.74 9.73
N ASP A 102 -7.12 -3.94 9.41
CA ASP A 102 -6.08 -4.31 8.44
C ASP A 102 -5.33 -5.57 8.89
N ALA A 103 -5.03 -5.67 10.19
CA ALA A 103 -4.36 -6.83 10.76
C ALA A 103 -5.27 -8.08 10.76
N ALA A 104 -6.60 -7.93 10.77
CA ALA A 104 -7.53 -9.06 10.61
C ALA A 104 -7.61 -9.52 9.15
N LEU A 105 -7.64 -8.58 8.20
CA LEU A 105 -7.58 -8.88 6.77
C LEU A 105 -6.27 -9.59 6.40
N LEU A 106 -5.14 -9.09 6.92
CA LEU A 106 -3.84 -9.70 6.69
C LEU A 106 -3.73 -11.10 7.29
N ASP A 107 -4.26 -11.34 8.51
CA ASP A 107 -4.29 -12.67 9.11
C ASP A 107 -5.06 -13.66 8.22
N ASN A 108 -6.24 -13.25 7.73
CA ASN A 108 -7.04 -14.08 6.83
C ASN A 108 -6.33 -14.36 5.51
N ALA A 109 -5.75 -13.33 4.87
CA ALA A 109 -5.02 -13.49 3.61
C ALA A 109 -3.83 -14.46 3.75
N LEU A 110 -3.02 -14.30 4.79
CA LEU A 110 -1.86 -15.17 5.03
C LEU A 110 -2.27 -16.62 5.31
N ARG A 111 -3.34 -16.84 6.06
CA ARG A 111 -3.88 -18.19 6.30
C ARG A 111 -4.42 -18.81 5.02
N TYR A 112 -5.09 -18.02 4.18
CA TYR A 112 -5.57 -18.48 2.89
C TYR A 112 -4.41 -18.90 1.99
N ASP A 113 -3.34 -18.11 1.87
CA ASP A 113 -2.16 -18.44 1.05
C ASP A 113 -1.49 -19.77 1.49
N ILE A 114 -1.40 -19.98 2.80
CA ILE A 114 -0.85 -21.22 3.38
C ILE A 114 -1.76 -22.39 3.04
N TRP A 115 -3.07 -22.25 3.26
CA TRP A 115 -4.05 -23.29 2.96
C TRP A 115 -4.12 -23.61 1.46
N ASP A 116 -4.05 -22.61 0.59
CA ASP A 116 -4.04 -22.76 -0.86
C ASP A 116 -2.87 -23.64 -1.32
N THR A 117 -1.69 -23.42 -0.73
CA THR A 117 -0.49 -24.19 -1.07
C THR A 117 -0.50 -25.59 -0.47
N GLU A 118 -0.83 -25.72 0.82
CA GLU A 118 -0.68 -26.97 1.59
C GLU A 118 -1.87 -27.92 1.49
N THR A 119 -3.08 -27.38 1.30
CA THR A 119 -4.32 -28.15 1.37
C THR A 119 -5.04 -28.18 0.03
N LEU A 120 -5.34 -27.02 -0.55
CA LEU A 120 -6.00 -26.98 -1.86
C LEU A 120 -5.08 -27.55 -2.94
N GLY A 121 -3.82 -27.12 -2.94
CA GLY A 121 -2.79 -27.59 -3.85
C GLY A 121 -3.15 -27.34 -5.32
N GLY A 122 -3.81 -26.22 -5.64
CA GLY A 122 -4.28 -25.91 -7.01
C GLY A 122 -3.19 -26.08 -8.07
N TRP A 123 -1.96 -25.72 -7.73
CA TRP A 123 -0.77 -25.93 -8.56
C TRP A 123 -0.54 -27.38 -9.04
N ALA A 124 -1.08 -28.38 -8.33
CA ALA A 124 -0.86 -29.79 -8.59
C ALA A 124 -1.87 -30.39 -9.57
N TRP A 125 -3.09 -29.84 -9.63
CA TRP A 125 -4.20 -30.46 -10.36
C TRP A 125 -4.95 -29.49 -11.28
N ASP A 126 -4.81 -28.18 -11.07
CA ASP A 126 -5.41 -27.16 -11.91
C ASP A 126 -4.38 -26.59 -12.90
N PRO A 127 -4.41 -27.01 -14.18
CA PRO A 127 -3.52 -26.46 -15.19
C PRO A 127 -3.84 -24.98 -15.52
N GLN A 128 -5.03 -24.47 -15.20
CA GLN A 128 -5.40 -23.08 -15.49
C GLN A 128 -4.51 -22.10 -14.74
N VAL A 129 -4.04 -22.42 -13.54
CA VAL A 129 -3.12 -21.59 -12.75
C VAL A 129 -1.91 -21.12 -13.56
N TYR A 130 -1.33 -22.01 -14.40
CA TYR A 130 -0.17 -21.67 -15.22
C TYR A 130 -0.53 -20.74 -16.38
N ASN A 131 -1.69 -20.96 -16.99
CA ASN A 131 -2.21 -20.10 -18.06
C ASN A 131 -2.56 -18.71 -17.53
N ASP A 132 -3.16 -18.63 -16.35
CA ASP A 132 -3.56 -17.37 -15.72
C ASP A 132 -2.34 -16.52 -15.36
N ILE A 133 -1.28 -17.13 -14.82
CA ILE A 133 -0.03 -16.41 -14.53
C ILE A 133 0.61 -15.88 -15.82
N ALA A 134 0.77 -16.73 -16.84
CA ALA A 134 1.37 -16.30 -18.11
C ALA A 134 0.53 -15.22 -18.81
N GLY A 135 -0.79 -15.40 -18.84
CA GLY A 135 -1.73 -14.47 -19.45
C GLY A 135 -1.77 -13.13 -18.72
N SER A 136 -1.88 -13.15 -17.39
CA SER A 136 -1.94 -11.93 -16.58
C SER A 136 -0.63 -11.14 -16.63
N SER A 137 0.54 -11.80 -16.60
CA SER A 137 1.86 -11.14 -16.69
C SER A 137 2.02 -10.31 -17.96
N LEU A 138 1.55 -10.81 -19.10
CA LEU A 138 1.63 -10.06 -20.36
C LEU A 138 0.52 -9.02 -20.46
N TYR A 139 -0.70 -9.40 -20.07
CA TYR A 139 -1.86 -8.52 -20.14
C TYR A 139 -1.68 -7.26 -19.27
N SER A 140 -1.17 -7.41 -18.04
CA SER A 140 -0.97 -6.27 -17.13
C SER A 140 0.00 -5.23 -17.68
N LEU A 141 0.95 -5.64 -18.54
CA LEU A 141 1.91 -4.75 -19.19
C LEU A 141 1.33 -4.12 -20.47
N ALA A 142 0.59 -4.88 -21.27
CA ALA A 142 0.13 -4.43 -22.57
C ALA A 142 -1.18 -3.62 -22.51
N ALA A 143 -2.05 -3.87 -21.53
CA ALA A 143 -3.40 -3.32 -21.50
C ALA A 143 -3.49 -1.90 -20.92
N ARG A 144 -2.42 -1.39 -20.29
CA ARG A 144 -2.42 -0.11 -19.60
C ARG A 144 -1.29 0.78 -20.14
N ASP A 145 -1.62 2.02 -20.47
CA ASP A 145 -0.62 3.05 -20.74
C ASP A 145 -0.03 3.53 -19.41
N PHE A 146 1.14 3.00 -19.05
CA PHE A 146 1.91 3.46 -17.88
C PHE A 146 3.36 3.84 -18.23
N ALA A 147 3.86 3.41 -19.39
CA ALA A 147 5.22 3.68 -19.84
C ALA A 147 5.26 3.81 -21.38
N PRO A 148 6.18 4.62 -21.94
CA PRO A 148 6.36 4.72 -23.38
C PRO A 148 6.91 3.42 -23.96
N TRP A 149 6.53 3.11 -25.20
CA TRP A 149 7.09 1.98 -25.93
C TRP A 149 8.59 2.18 -26.22
N PRO A 150 9.39 1.10 -26.21
CA PRO A 150 10.76 1.16 -26.70
C PRO A 150 10.78 1.69 -28.15
N GLN A 151 11.74 2.55 -28.46
CA GLN A 151 11.98 3.03 -29.83
C GLN A 151 12.76 2.02 -30.66
#